data_AF-A0A2P6S3B7-F1
#
_entry.id   AF-A0A2P6S3B7-F1
#
_cell.length_a   1.000
_cell.length_b   1.000
_cell.length_c   1.000
_cell.angle_alpha   90.00
_cell.angle_beta   90.00
_cell.angle_gamma   90.00
#
_symmetry.space_group_name_H-M   'P 1'
#
loop_
_entity.id
_entity.type
_entity.pdbx_description
1 polymer ?
#
loop_
_entity_poly.entity_id
_entity_poly.type
_entity_poly.pdbx_seq_one_letter_code
_entity_poly.pdbx_strand_id
1 'polypeptide(L)'
;MSSHQFVEMMVVDGCLVIEFMLGRTYSKILRNDPLSQSSWMRTPLISDLFLRENQLPWLVLDCLFQYLVKENADDEPVGKHKFLSELTLKFCQLHTMRFLKPIDGASEIRHLLDHIRIGIVGPEKLTFSSRRYLVPSVTELRQIGVIFKRGDMSACHTLNIAFHNGVMEIPEICIGNN
;
A
#
# COMPACT_ATOMS: atom_id res chain seq x y z
N MET A 1 29.50 -6.85 -1.34
CA MET A 1 28.91 -6.69 0.01
C MET A 1 29.08 -7.97 0.78
N SER A 2 29.43 -7.90 2.06
CA SER A 2 29.41 -9.08 2.93
C SER A 2 27.98 -9.39 3.40
N SER A 3 27.74 -10.61 3.89
CA SER A 3 26.44 -10.98 4.47
C SER A 3 26.05 -10.08 5.63
N HIS A 4 27.02 -9.60 6.41
CA HIS A 4 26.77 -8.71 7.54
C HIS A 4 26.32 -7.32 7.09
N GLN A 5 27.01 -6.73 6.11
CA GLN A 5 26.65 -5.43 5.53
C GLN A 5 25.27 -5.45 4.87
N PHE A 6 24.90 -6.58 4.24
CA PHE A 6 23.58 -6.73 3.65
C PHE A 6 22.47 -6.78 4.71
N VAL A 7 22.69 -7.50 5.81
CA VAL A 7 21.74 -7.54 6.93
C VAL A 7 21.64 -6.17 7.60
N GLU A 8 22.76 -5.50 7.83
CA GLU A 8 22.80 -4.15 8.40
C GLU A 8 21.99 -3.16 7.56
N MET A 9 22.18 -3.18 6.23
CA MET A 9 21.40 -2.36 5.30
C MET A 9 19.89 -2.62 5.42
N MET A 10 19.46 -3.89 5.42
CA MET A 10 18.04 -4.23 5.58
C MET A 10 17.47 -3.81 6.93
N VAL A 11 18.26 -3.89 8.01
CA VAL A 11 17.83 -3.48 9.35
C VAL A 11 17.68 -1.96 9.43
N VAL A 12 18.68 -1.21 8.95
CA VAL A 12 18.65 0.26 8.93
C VAL A 12 17.48 0.77 8.08
N ASP A 13 17.34 0.24 6.86
CA ASP A 13 16.24 0.61 5.97
C ASP A 13 14.89 0.19 6.56
N GLY A 14 14.80 -0.99 7.17
CA GLY A 14 13.58 -1.48 7.80
C GLY A 14 13.12 -0.62 8.99
N CYS A 15 14.06 -0.19 9.84
CA CYS A 15 13.78 0.76 10.93
C CYS A 15 13.26 2.08 10.36
N LEU A 16 13.92 2.62 9.33
CA LEU A 16 13.49 3.86 8.67
C LEU A 16 12.06 3.76 8.12
N VAL A 17 11.71 2.64 7.47
CA VAL A 17 10.35 2.40 6.95
C VAL A 17 9.32 2.38 8.09
N ILE A 18 9.60 1.68 9.19
CA ILE A 18 8.69 1.55 10.33
C ILE A 18 8.52 2.89 11.05
N GLU A 19 9.62 3.58 11.36
CA GLU A 19 9.62 4.90 12.00
C GLU A 19 8.89 5.92 11.15
N PHE A 20 9.11 5.90 9.83
CA PHE A 20 8.38 6.75 8.89
C PHE A 20 6.88 6.45 8.96
N MET A 21 6.45 5.19 8.85
CA MET A 21 5.01 4.85 8.93
C MET A 21 4.38 5.26 10.27
N LEU A 22 5.04 4.99 11.39
CA LEU A 22 4.59 5.37 12.73
C LEU A 22 4.49 6.88 12.86
N GLY A 23 5.54 7.60 12.51
CA GLY A 23 5.61 9.05 12.62
C GLY A 23 4.58 9.77 11.75
N ARG A 24 4.31 9.23 10.57
CA ARG A 24 3.32 9.78 9.64
C ARG A 24 1.89 9.41 9.99
N THR A 25 1.69 8.32 10.70
CA THR A 25 0.38 7.94 11.24
C THR A 25 0.07 8.71 12.53
N TYR A 26 1.09 8.96 13.34
CA TYR A 26 0.98 9.58 14.65
C TYR A 26 1.90 10.79 14.75
N SER A 27 1.33 11.96 14.47
CA SER A 27 1.98 13.28 14.41
C SER A 27 2.78 13.70 15.66
N LYS A 28 2.74 12.92 16.75
CA LYS A 28 3.50 13.17 17.98
C LYS A 28 4.95 12.69 17.91
N ILE A 29 5.28 11.64 17.12
CA ILE A 29 6.66 11.11 17.06
C ILE A 29 7.60 12.07 16.32
N LEU A 30 7.13 12.72 15.25
CA LEU A 30 7.99 13.51 14.37
C LEU A 30 8.03 15.01 14.71
N ARG A 31 7.68 15.44 15.93
CA ARG A 31 7.63 16.88 16.23
C ARG A 31 8.97 17.61 16.02
N ASN A 32 10.09 16.87 16.04
CA ASN A 32 11.44 17.40 15.80
C ASN A 32 12.20 16.69 14.67
N ASP A 33 11.54 15.87 13.85
CA ASP A 33 12.21 15.16 12.74
C ASP A 33 12.26 16.08 11.49
N PRO A 34 13.45 16.25 10.85
CA PRO A 34 13.58 16.91 9.54
C PRO A 34 12.56 16.45 8.48
N LEU A 35 12.14 15.17 8.51
CA LEU A 35 11.15 14.57 7.61
C LEU A 35 9.72 15.08 7.83
N SER A 36 9.43 15.62 9.02
CA SER A 36 8.14 16.25 9.35
C SER A 36 8.11 17.73 8.99
N GLN A 37 9.25 18.41 9.04
CA GLN A 37 9.38 19.83 8.68
C GLN A 37 9.32 20.04 7.15
N SER A 38 9.75 19.05 6.38
CA SER A 38 9.80 19.13 4.91
C SER A 38 8.52 18.59 4.25
N SER A 39 7.47 19.41 4.22
CA SER A 39 6.19 19.05 3.57
C SER A 39 6.34 18.64 2.10
N TRP A 40 7.33 19.18 1.40
CA TRP A 40 7.64 18.88 0.00
C TRP A 40 8.27 17.49 -0.22
N MET A 41 8.96 16.93 0.78
CA MET A 41 9.56 15.59 0.69
C MET A 41 8.56 14.45 0.94
N ARG A 42 7.35 14.78 1.39
CA ARG A 42 6.34 13.78 1.78
C ARG A 42 5.96 12.86 0.63
N THR A 43 5.50 13.44 -0.48
CA THR A 43 4.98 12.70 -1.63
C THR A 43 6.08 11.89 -2.32
N PRO A 44 7.30 12.43 -2.55
CA PRO A 44 8.42 11.65 -3.07
C PRO A 44 8.76 10.43 -2.20
N LEU A 45 8.91 10.60 -0.87
CA LEU A 45 9.25 9.49 0.02
C LEU A 45 8.18 8.39 0.04
N ILE A 46 6.90 8.79 0.07
CA ILE A 46 5.80 7.83 0.00
C ILE A 46 5.83 7.08 -1.34
N SER A 47 6.12 7.78 -2.44
CA SER A 47 6.22 7.16 -3.77
C SER A 47 7.39 6.18 -3.83
N ASP A 48 8.54 6.56 -3.28
CA ASP A 48 9.74 5.72 -3.22
C ASP A 48 9.51 4.45 -2.40
N LEU A 49 8.73 4.50 -1.31
CA LEU A 49 8.36 3.29 -0.52
C LEU A 49 7.57 2.26 -1.33
N PHE A 50 6.86 2.69 -2.37
CA PHE A 50 6.04 1.81 -3.22
C PHE A 50 6.70 1.46 -4.55
N LEU A 51 7.92 1.91 -4.78
CA LEU A 51 8.75 1.42 -5.88
C LEU A 51 9.12 -0.05 -5.65
N ARG A 52 9.16 -0.81 -6.73
CA ARG A 52 9.49 -2.25 -6.69
C ARG A 52 10.93 -2.46 -6.23
N GLU A 53 11.81 -1.52 -6.54
CA GLU A 53 13.23 -1.55 -6.19
C GLU A 53 13.47 -1.31 -4.70
N ASN A 54 12.54 -0.65 -4.01
CA ASN A 54 12.66 -0.29 -2.59
C ASN A 54 11.91 -1.26 -1.65
N GLN A 55 11.68 -2.50 -2.10
CA GLN A 55 10.95 -3.49 -1.31
C GLN A 55 11.89 -4.30 -0.43
N LEU A 56 11.61 -4.27 0.88
CA LEU A 56 12.20 -5.19 1.85
C LEU A 56 11.30 -6.42 2.03
N PRO A 57 11.87 -7.60 2.33
CA PRO A 57 11.09 -8.75 2.74
C PRO A 57 10.22 -8.41 3.95
N TRP A 58 8.94 -8.79 3.89
CA TRP A 58 7.99 -8.52 4.98
C TRP A 58 8.47 -9.05 6.32
N LEU A 59 9.12 -10.23 6.32
CA LEU A 59 9.71 -10.83 7.51
C LEU A 59 10.68 -9.90 8.25
N VAL A 60 11.51 -9.15 7.51
CA VAL A 60 12.46 -8.20 8.13
C VAL A 60 11.69 -7.12 8.87
N LEU A 61 10.70 -6.53 8.22
CA LEU A 61 9.88 -5.47 8.79
C LEU A 61 9.07 -5.99 10.00
N ASP A 62 8.49 -7.17 9.89
CA ASP A 62 7.66 -7.76 10.95
C ASP A 62 8.50 -8.09 12.19
N CYS A 63 9.71 -8.65 12.02
CA CYS A 63 10.63 -8.89 13.13
C CYS A 63 11.04 -7.59 13.84
N LEU A 64 11.39 -6.54 13.09
CA LEU A 64 11.76 -5.24 13.65
C LEU A 64 10.57 -4.59 14.38
N PHE A 65 9.38 -4.67 13.80
CA PHE A 65 8.17 -4.13 14.39
C PHE A 65 7.81 -4.83 15.70
N GLN A 66 7.85 -6.17 15.74
CA GLN A 66 7.60 -6.94 16.96
C GLN A 66 8.63 -6.63 18.05
N TYR A 67 9.90 -6.44 17.68
CA TYR A 67 10.93 -6.00 18.62
C TYR A 67 10.59 -4.62 19.23
N LEU A 68 10.22 -3.66 18.39
CA LEU A 68 9.82 -2.32 18.83
C LEU A 68 8.60 -2.35 19.76
N VAL A 69 7.56 -3.12 19.41
CA VAL A 69 6.35 -3.27 20.24
C VAL A 69 6.66 -3.91 21.58
N LYS A 70 7.55 -4.91 21.62
CA LYS A 70 7.94 -5.57 22.86
C LYS A 70 8.68 -4.62 23.80
N GLU A 71 9.61 -3.83 23.29
CA GLU A 71 10.43 -2.93 24.11
C GLU A 71 9.67 -1.65 24.53
N ASN A 72 8.63 -1.26 23.77
CA ASN A 72 7.92 0.02 23.95
C ASN A 72 6.40 -0.18 24.08
N ALA A 73 5.96 -1.27 24.71
CA ALA A 73 4.54 -1.65 24.76
C ALA A 73 3.64 -0.58 25.40
N ASP A 74 4.16 0.13 26.40
CA ASP A 74 3.44 1.18 27.13
C ASP A 74 3.53 2.56 26.46
N ASP A 75 4.40 2.72 25.46
CA ASP A 75 4.58 3.96 24.72
C ASP A 75 3.57 4.05 23.57
N GLU A 76 2.59 4.94 23.71
CA GLU A 76 1.85 5.41 22.54
C GLU A 76 2.78 6.27 21.68
N PRO A 77 3.06 5.89 20.42
CA PRO A 77 2.12 5.20 19.52
C PRO A 77 2.47 3.76 19.12
N VAL A 78 3.64 3.24 19.53
CA VAL A 78 4.12 1.91 19.12
C VAL A 78 3.17 0.82 19.64
N GLY A 79 2.72 0.94 20.89
CA GLY A 79 1.76 0.00 21.50
C GLY A 79 0.36 -0.02 20.89
N LYS A 80 0.01 0.89 19.96
CA LYS A 80 -1.34 0.95 19.34
C LYS A 80 -1.60 -0.14 18.32
N HIS A 81 -0.54 -0.67 17.73
CA HIS A 81 -0.62 -1.67 16.68
C HIS A 81 0.00 -2.95 17.19
N LYS A 82 -0.77 -4.04 17.17
CA LYS A 82 -0.27 -5.36 17.56
C LYS A 82 0.48 -6.03 16.42
N PHE A 83 0.12 -5.67 15.19
CA PHE A 83 0.68 -6.24 13.98
C PHE A 83 1.13 -5.15 13.01
N LEU A 84 2.22 -5.41 12.28
CA LEU A 84 2.73 -4.49 11.26
C LEU A 84 1.67 -4.21 10.17
N SER A 85 0.80 -5.17 9.87
CA SER A 85 -0.28 -5.01 8.90
C SER A 85 -1.27 -3.91 9.29
N GLU A 86 -1.56 -3.76 10.58
CA GLU A 86 -2.46 -2.73 11.09
C GLU A 86 -1.87 -1.33 10.91
N LEU A 87 -0.58 -1.18 11.24
CA LEU A 87 0.17 0.06 11.01
C LEU A 87 0.21 0.40 9.52
N THR A 88 0.58 -0.58 8.69
CA THR A 88 0.69 -0.43 7.24
C THR A 88 -0.65 -0.01 6.63
N LEU A 89 -1.74 -0.69 7.02
CA LEU A 89 -3.09 -0.36 6.59
C LEU A 89 -3.46 1.07 6.97
N LYS A 90 -3.22 1.45 8.23
CA LYS A 90 -3.55 2.80 8.72
C LYS A 90 -2.76 3.88 8.00
N PHE A 91 -1.46 3.67 7.81
CA PHE A 91 -0.58 4.55 7.06
C PHE A 91 -1.09 4.73 5.62
N CYS A 92 -1.41 3.64 4.92
CA CYS A 92 -1.91 3.70 3.55
C CYS A 92 -3.26 4.40 3.45
N GLN A 93 -4.19 4.13 4.37
CA GLN A 93 -5.49 4.81 4.41
C GLN A 93 -5.36 6.33 4.60
N LEU A 94 -4.32 6.79 5.30
CA LEU A 94 -4.08 8.21 5.52
C LEU A 94 -3.37 8.90 4.35
N HIS A 95 -2.45 8.19 3.67
CA HIS A 95 -1.49 8.85 2.77
C HIS A 95 -1.57 8.40 1.30
N THR A 96 -2.17 7.25 0.99
CA THR A 96 -2.22 6.74 -0.38
C THR A 96 -3.61 6.27 -0.82
N MET A 97 -4.18 5.29 -0.13
CA MET A 97 -5.41 4.63 -0.52
C MET A 97 -6.38 4.54 0.64
N ARG A 98 -7.24 5.56 0.75
CA ARG A 98 -8.22 5.73 1.82
C ARG A 98 -9.15 4.53 2.05
N PHE A 99 -9.34 3.70 1.02
CA PHE A 99 -10.30 2.60 1.04
C PHE A 99 -9.64 1.21 1.02
N LEU A 100 -8.34 1.15 1.33
CA LEU A 100 -7.62 -0.11 1.49
C LEU A 100 -8.32 -0.95 2.58
N LYS A 101 -8.57 -2.22 2.28
CA LYS A 101 -9.24 -3.14 3.20
C LYS A 101 -8.23 -3.85 4.10
N PRO A 102 -8.62 -4.23 5.33
CA PRO A 102 -7.81 -5.13 6.15
C PRO A 102 -7.56 -6.45 5.42
N ILE A 103 -6.37 -6.98 5.61
CA ILE A 103 -5.98 -8.30 5.09
C ILE A 103 -6.43 -9.37 6.07
N ASP A 104 -6.88 -10.51 5.57
CA ASP A 104 -7.14 -11.69 6.38
C ASP A 104 -5.83 -12.33 6.87
N GLY A 105 -5.79 -12.82 8.10
CA GLY A 105 -4.58 -13.41 8.68
C GLY A 105 -4.07 -14.68 7.98
N ALA A 106 -4.74 -15.15 6.92
CA ALA A 106 -4.36 -16.31 6.14
C ALA A 106 -3.38 -15.98 4.98
N SER A 107 -3.25 -14.71 4.61
CA SER A 107 -2.45 -14.29 3.46
C SER A 107 -0.96 -14.16 3.80
N GLU A 108 -0.11 -14.85 3.02
CA GLU A 108 1.34 -14.69 3.11
C GLU A 108 1.77 -13.38 2.42
N ILE A 109 2.15 -12.39 3.22
CA ILE A 109 2.60 -11.09 2.73
C ILE A 109 4.10 -11.15 2.45
N ARG A 110 4.52 -10.80 1.23
CA ARG A 110 5.93 -10.88 0.82
C ARG A 110 6.73 -9.62 1.11
N HIS A 111 6.11 -8.47 0.92
CA HIS A 111 6.71 -7.14 1.08
C HIS A 111 5.59 -6.08 1.16
N LEU A 112 5.95 -4.83 1.42
CA LEU A 112 5.01 -3.71 1.62
C LEU A 112 4.03 -3.52 0.45
N LEU A 113 4.52 -3.54 -0.80
CA LEU A 113 3.68 -3.41 -1.99
C LEU A 113 2.71 -4.60 -2.18
N ASP A 114 3.11 -5.81 -1.78
CA ASP A 114 2.24 -7.00 -1.84
C ASP A 114 1.11 -6.89 -0.81
N HIS A 115 1.40 -6.37 0.39
CA HIS A 115 0.37 -6.02 1.39
C HIS A 115 -0.70 -5.10 0.80
N ILE A 116 -0.28 -4.04 0.11
CA ILE A 116 -1.21 -3.10 -0.53
C ILE A 116 -2.00 -3.77 -1.65
N ARG A 117 -1.33 -4.55 -2.50
CA ARG A 117 -1.99 -5.29 -3.57
C ARG A 117 -3.09 -6.20 -3.02
N ILE A 118 -2.82 -6.96 -1.97
CA ILE A 118 -3.79 -7.84 -1.31
C ILE A 118 -4.95 -7.02 -0.74
N GLY A 119 -4.67 -5.86 -0.11
CA GLY A 119 -5.73 -4.99 0.41
C GLY A 119 -6.63 -4.34 -0.67
N ILE A 120 -6.18 -4.27 -1.93
CA ILE A 120 -6.98 -3.77 -3.06
C ILE A 120 -7.76 -4.90 -3.73
N VAL A 121 -7.05 -5.95 -4.16
CA VAL A 121 -7.56 -6.96 -5.08
C VAL A 121 -8.04 -8.20 -4.33
N GLY A 122 -7.70 -8.33 -3.06
CA GLY A 122 -7.93 -9.52 -2.26
C GLY A 122 -6.76 -10.53 -2.35
N PRO A 123 -6.85 -11.62 -1.58
CA PRO A 123 -5.79 -12.63 -1.44
C PRO A 123 -5.67 -13.57 -2.65
N GLU A 124 -6.63 -13.53 -3.57
CA GLU A 124 -6.66 -14.46 -4.70
C GLU A 124 -5.45 -14.29 -5.62
N LYS A 125 -4.79 -15.42 -5.89
CA LYS A 125 -3.89 -15.53 -7.04
C LYS A 125 -4.76 -15.28 -8.26
N LEU A 126 -4.54 -14.15 -8.95
CA LEU A 126 -5.01 -13.98 -10.32
C LEU A 126 -4.67 -15.28 -11.05
N THR A 127 -5.67 -16.09 -11.35
CA THR A 127 -5.52 -17.25 -12.21
C THR A 127 -5.29 -16.65 -13.58
N PHE A 128 -4.03 -16.28 -13.85
CA PHE A 128 -3.59 -15.95 -15.18
C PHE A 128 -3.68 -17.25 -15.97
N SER A 129 -4.89 -17.54 -16.47
CA SER A 129 -5.02 -18.46 -17.58
C SER A 129 -4.04 -17.96 -18.63
N SER A 130 -3.15 -18.83 -19.11
CA SER A 130 -2.06 -18.48 -20.03
C SER A 130 -2.53 -17.90 -21.37
N ARG A 131 -3.85 -17.71 -21.53
CA ARG A 131 -4.45 -16.93 -22.60
C ARG A 131 -4.24 -15.46 -22.28
N ARG A 132 -3.18 -14.90 -22.89
CA ARG A 132 -3.08 -13.46 -23.15
C ARG A 132 -4.26 -13.07 -24.04
N TYR A 133 -5.43 -12.86 -23.45
CA TYR A 133 -6.48 -12.14 -24.14
C TYR A 133 -5.94 -10.72 -24.35
N LEU A 134 -5.74 -10.34 -25.61
CA LEU A 134 -5.54 -8.93 -25.92
C LEU A 134 -6.78 -8.21 -25.41
N VAL A 135 -6.60 -7.34 -24.42
CA VAL A 135 -7.68 -6.45 -24.01
C VAL A 135 -7.87 -5.49 -25.17
N PRO A 136 -9.06 -5.47 -25.81
CA PRO A 136 -9.33 -4.55 -26.91
C PRO A 136 -9.20 -3.10 -26.42
N SER A 137 -8.77 -2.22 -27.33
CA SER A 137 -8.69 -0.79 -27.06
C SER A 137 -10.07 -0.20 -26.74
N VAL A 138 -10.08 0.94 -26.06
CA VAL A 138 -11.33 1.69 -25.80
C VAL A 138 -12.07 2.00 -27.09
N THR A 139 -11.35 2.26 -28.19
CA THR A 139 -11.94 2.50 -29.51
C THR A 139 -12.66 1.27 -30.06
N GLU A 140 -12.02 0.10 -30.02
CA GLU A 140 -12.61 -1.16 -30.48
C GLU A 140 -13.83 -1.54 -29.63
N LEU A 141 -13.76 -1.34 -28.31
CA LEU A 141 -14.89 -1.55 -27.40
C LEU A 141 -16.08 -0.66 -27.76
N ARG A 142 -15.86 0.62 -28.06
CA ARG A 142 -16.93 1.53 -28.51
C ARG A 142 -17.52 1.12 -29.85
N GLN A 143 -16.71 0.62 -30.79
CA GLN A 143 -17.17 0.16 -32.11
C GLN A 143 -18.12 -1.04 -32.01
N ILE A 144 -17.90 -1.93 -31.04
CA ILE A 144 -18.79 -3.07 -30.78
C ILE A 144 -19.97 -2.72 -29.85
N GLY A 145 -20.18 -1.43 -29.56
CA GLY A 145 -21.33 -0.94 -28.81
C GLY A 145 -21.15 -0.89 -27.29
N VAL A 146 -19.94 -1.02 -26.76
CA VAL A 146 -19.69 -0.84 -25.32
C VAL A 146 -19.81 0.63 -24.94
N ILE A 147 -20.68 0.91 -23.97
CA ILE A 147 -20.92 2.24 -23.43
C ILE A 147 -20.12 2.39 -22.13
N PHE A 148 -19.34 3.45 -22.02
CA PHE A 148 -18.59 3.75 -20.80
C PHE A 148 -19.37 4.72 -19.93
N LYS A 149 -19.53 4.39 -18.64
CA LYS A 149 -20.19 5.26 -17.65
C LYS A 149 -19.33 5.39 -16.40
N ARG A 150 -19.52 6.48 -15.68
CA ARG A 150 -18.95 6.64 -14.34
C ARG A 150 -19.68 5.70 -13.39
N GLY A 151 -18.93 4.89 -12.65
CA GLY A 151 -19.45 4.06 -11.57
C GLY A 151 -19.90 4.88 -10.36
N ASP A 152 -20.56 4.22 -9.41
CA ASP A 152 -21.02 4.88 -8.17
C ASP A 152 -19.84 5.46 -7.37
N MET A 153 -20.00 6.70 -6.88
CA MET A 153 -19.04 7.43 -6.04
C MET A 153 -19.21 7.13 -4.55
N SER A 154 -20.35 6.56 -4.14
CA SER A 154 -20.69 6.33 -2.72
C SER A 154 -19.67 5.43 -2.03
N ALA A 155 -19.05 4.57 -2.82
CA ALA A 155 -17.87 3.85 -2.45
C ALA A 155 -16.77 4.22 -3.42
N CYS A 156 -15.73 4.84 -2.90
CA CYS A 156 -14.42 4.81 -3.56
C CYS A 156 -13.87 3.37 -3.43
N HIS A 157 -14.54 2.45 -4.12
CA HIS A 157 -14.04 1.12 -4.34
C HIS A 157 -12.85 1.29 -5.29
N THR A 158 -11.66 1.13 -4.74
CA THR A 158 -10.42 1.05 -5.50
C THR A 158 -10.60 0.01 -6.62
N LEU A 159 -10.63 0.51 -7.86
CA LEU A 159 -10.59 -0.28 -9.10
C LEU A 159 -11.79 -1.21 -9.37
N ASN A 160 -12.97 -0.97 -8.77
CA ASN A 160 -14.14 -1.79 -9.06
C ASN A 160 -14.74 -1.45 -10.44
N ILE A 161 -14.38 -2.24 -11.45
CA ILE A 161 -14.90 -2.14 -12.81
C ILE A 161 -16.03 -3.15 -12.97
N ALA A 162 -17.22 -2.69 -13.33
CA ALA A 162 -18.37 -3.54 -13.60
C ALA A 162 -18.71 -3.52 -15.08
N PHE A 163 -19.05 -4.68 -15.64
CA PHE A 163 -19.59 -4.78 -16.99
C PHE A 163 -20.91 -5.54 -16.96
N HIS A 164 -21.99 -4.86 -17.31
CA HIS A 164 -23.31 -5.47 -17.42
C HIS A 164 -24.07 -4.85 -18.59
N ASN A 165 -24.78 -5.68 -19.36
CA ASN A 165 -25.67 -5.23 -20.44
C ASN A 165 -25.02 -4.25 -21.46
N GLY A 166 -23.74 -4.45 -21.80
CA GLY A 166 -23.02 -3.59 -22.75
C GLY A 166 -22.53 -2.26 -22.15
N VAL A 167 -22.73 -2.04 -20.85
CA VAL A 167 -22.25 -0.87 -20.13
C VAL A 167 -21.04 -1.26 -19.28
N MET A 168 -19.92 -0.58 -19.51
CA MET A 168 -18.73 -0.63 -18.66
C MET A 168 -18.74 0.55 -17.69
N GLU A 169 -18.93 0.26 -16.41
CA GLU A 169 -18.87 1.24 -15.33
C GLU A 169 -17.45 1.28 -14.76
N ILE A 170 -16.82 2.45 -14.82
CA ILE A 170 -15.45 2.68 -14.35
C ILE A 170 -15.51 3.69 -13.19
N PRO A 171 -14.85 3.40 -12.05
CA PRO A 171 -14.83 4.32 -10.92
C PRO A 171 -14.02 5.58 -11.28
N GLU A 172 -14.36 6.69 -10.66
CA GLU A 172 -13.61 7.94 -10.85
C GLU A 172 -12.22 7.83 -10.24
N ILE A 173 -11.19 8.17 -11.03
CA ILE A 173 -9.81 8.20 -10.59
C ILE A 173 -9.44 9.66 -10.31
N CYS A 174 -9.24 9.99 -9.04
CA CYS A 174 -8.73 11.30 -8.64
C CYS A 174 -7.22 11.32 -8.89
N ILE A 175 -6.77 12.12 -9.87
CA ILE A 175 -5.35 12.44 -10.04
C ILE A 175 -5.08 13.68 -9.19
N GLY A 176 -4.23 13.53 -8.16
CA GLY A 176 -3.77 14.68 -7.39
C GLY A 176 -2.93 15.60 -8.28
N ASN A 177 -3.12 16.91 -8.16
CA ASN A 177 -2.18 17.87 -8.73
C ASN A 177 -0.88 17.78 -7.92
N ASN A 178 0.23 17.49 -8.60
CA ASN A 178 1.58 17.60 -8.03
C ASN A 178 1.93 19.05 -7.71
#